data_AF-A0A1G0EEF9-F1
#
_entry.id   AF-A0A1G0EEF9-F1
#
_cell.length_a   1.000
_cell.length_b   1.000
_cell.length_c   1.000
_cell.angle_alpha   90.00
_cell.angle_beta   90.00
_cell.angle_gamma   90.00
#
_symmetry.space_group_name_H-M   'P 1'
#
loop_
_entity.id
_entity.type
_entity.pdbx_description
1 polymer ?
#
loop_
_entity_poly.entity_id
_entity_poly.type
_entity_poly.pdbx_seq_one_letter_code
_entity_poly.pdbx_strand_id
1 'polypeptide(L)' 'MDKSYVSEFANFMNRYLKNHPEEVEEQMRGYNFFWHPEIDPETSNMANEDIVPDDHYGFSSLFEQPGHKADRLHG' A
#
# COMPACT_ATOMS: atom_id res chain seq x y z
N MET A 1 -34.52 -18.59 -4.73
CA MET A 1 -33.33 -19.22 -4.14
C MET A 1 -32.15 -18.85 -5.01
N ASP A 2 -31.40 -17.83 -4.63
CA ASP A 2 -30.18 -17.42 -5.33
C ASP A 2 -29.11 -18.49 -5.13
N LYS A 3 -28.96 -19.38 -6.11
CA LYS A 3 -27.80 -20.25 -6.20
C LYS A 3 -26.73 -19.47 -6.97
N SER A 4 -26.03 -18.55 -6.30
CA SER A 4 -24.85 -17.92 -6.89
C SER A 4 -23.89 -19.03 -7.31
N TYR A 5 -23.50 -19.05 -8.58
CA TYR A 5 -22.52 -20.02 -9.05
C TYR A 5 -21.23 -19.86 -8.25
N VAL A 6 -20.80 -20.94 -7.61
CA VAL A 6 -19.49 -21.03 -6.94
C VAL A 6 -18.66 -22.00 -7.75
N SER A 7 -17.50 -21.54 -8.24
CA SER A 7 -16.60 -22.38 -9.01
C SER A 7 -16.07 -23.54 -8.17
N GLU A 8 -15.73 -24.65 -8.82
CA GLU A 8 -15.09 -25.79 -8.16
C GLU A 8 -13.79 -25.39 -7.46
N PHE A 9 -13.03 -24.49 -8.08
CA PHE A 9 -11.83 -23.91 -7.49
C PHE A 9 -12.13 -23.15 -6.19
N ALA A 10 -13.17 -22.32 -6.15
CA ALA A 10 -13.55 -21.61 -4.93
C ALA A 10 -13.98 -22.60 -3.83
N ASN A 11 -14.71 -23.65 -4.18
CA ASN A 11 -15.05 -24.72 -3.24
C ASN A 11 -13.82 -25.45 -2.71
N PHE A 12 -12.83 -25.71 -3.57
CA PHE A 12 -11.54 -26.29 -3.17
C PHE A 12 -10.80 -25.38 -2.20
N MET A 13 -10.59 -24.11 -2.55
CA MET A 13 -9.87 -23.15 -1.72
C MET A 13 -10.54 -22.97 -0.35
N ASN A 14 -11.87 -22.87 -0.32
CA ASN A 14 -12.62 -22.77 0.93
C ASN A 14 -12.41 -23.98 1.84
N ARG A 15 -12.35 -25.20 1.27
CA ARG A 15 -12.08 -26.41 2.05
C ARG A 15 -10.62 -26.49 2.50
N TYR A 16 -9.70 -26.11 1.62
CA TYR A 16 -8.26 -26.10 1.91
C TYR A 16 -7.95 -25.15 3.07
N LEU A 17 -8.37 -23.88 2.99
CA LEU A 17 -8.13 -22.89 4.05
C LEU A 17 -8.84 -23.25 5.36
N LYS A 18 -9.98 -23.95 5.31
CA LYS A 18 -10.63 -24.46 6.52
C LYS A 18 -9.80 -25.54 7.23
N ASN A 19 -9.08 -26.35 6.47
CA ASN A 19 -8.26 -27.43 7.02
C ASN A 19 -6.83 -26.98 7.36
N HIS A 20 -6.40 -25.83 6.85
CA HIS A 20 -5.05 -25.26 7.00
C HIS A 20 -5.12 -23.84 7.58
N PRO A 21 -5.54 -23.66 8.84
CA PRO A 21 -5.59 -22.33 9.46
C PRO A 21 -4.21 -21.65 9.54
N GLU A 22 -3.12 -22.41 9.58
CA GLU A 22 -1.74 -21.92 9.59
C GLU A 22 -1.42 -21.04 8.37
N GLU A 23 -1.96 -21.39 7.20
CA GLU A 23 -1.79 -20.64 5.96
C GLU A 23 -2.48 -19.28 6.02
N VAL A 24 -3.65 -19.22 6.67
CA VAL A 24 -4.39 -17.97 6.87
C VAL A 24 -3.61 -17.05 7.79
N GLU A 25 -3.08 -17.59 8.89
CA GLU A 25 -2.24 -16.81 9.82
C GLU A 25 -0.98 -16.29 9.14
N GLU A 26 -0.30 -17.11 8.33
CA GLU A 26 0.88 -16.69 7.60
C GLU A 26 0.57 -15.58 6.59
N GLN A 27 -0.50 -15.73 5.81
CA GLN A 27 -0.95 -14.69 4.88
C GLN A 27 -1.28 -13.38 5.59
N MET A 28 -1.95 -13.45 6.75
CA MET A 28 -2.23 -12.27 7.56
C MET A 28 -0.96 -11.64 8.12
N ARG A 29 0.02 -12.43 8.57
CA ARG A 29 1.33 -11.93 9.02
C ARG A 29 2.05 -11.19 7.88
N GLY A 30 2.12 -11.80 6.69
CA GLY A 30 2.74 -11.17 5.52
C GLY A 30 2.02 -9.89 5.09
N TYR A 31 0.68 -9.91 5.08
CA TYR A 31 -0.13 -8.72 4.78
C TYR A 31 0.17 -7.58 5.74
N ASN A 32 0.15 -7.84 7.06
CA ASN A 32 0.42 -6.83 8.07
C ASN A 32 1.84 -6.31 7.98
N PHE A 33 2.83 -7.18 7.77
CA PHE A 33 4.22 -6.77 7.62
C PHE A 33 4.42 -5.77 6.47
N PHE A 34 3.77 -6.01 5.33
CA PHE A 34 3.95 -5.18 4.16
C PHE A 34 3.07 -3.92 4.17
N TRP A 35 1.79 -4.04 4.53
CA TRP A 35 0.83 -2.94 4.44
C TRP A 35 0.70 -2.12 5.72
N HIS A 36 1.09 -2.68 6.87
CA HIS A 36 1.06 -2.04 8.17
C HIS A 36 2.43 -2.15 8.86
N PRO A 37 3.51 -1.67 8.21
CA PRO A 37 4.82 -1.72 8.84
C PRO A 37 4.79 -0.89 10.12
N GLU A 38 5.18 -1.50 11.24
CA GLU A 38 5.48 -0.77 12.46
C GLU A 38 6.77 0.02 12.22
N ILE A 39 6.61 1.29 11.83
CA ILE A 39 7.74 2.18 11.63
C ILE A 39 8.17 2.69 13.00
N ASP A 40 9.33 2.23 13.46
CA ASP A 40 10.02 2.84 14.60
C ASP A 40 10.37 4.30 14.23
N PRO A 41 9.93 5.31 15.01
CA PRO A 41 10.24 6.71 14.77
C PRO A 41 11.72 6.98 14.52
N GLU A 42 12.61 6.28 15.22
CA GLU A 42 14.06 6.44 15.06
C GLU A 42 14.53 5.94 13.67
N THR A 43 13.96 4.84 13.19
CA THR A 43 14.25 4.31 11.83
C THR A 43 13.66 5.18 10.72
N SER A 44 12.53 5.84 10.97
CA SER A 44 11.93 6.78 10.02
C SER A 44 12.79 8.03 9.83
N ASN A 45 13.46 8.49 10.88
CA ASN A 45 14.31 9.68 10.81
C ASN A 45 15.55 9.43 9.94
N MET A 46 16.18 8.26 10.06
CA MET A 46 17.31 7.88 9.20
C MET A 46 16.91 7.75 7.73
N ALA A 47 15.72 7.20 7.45
CA ALA A 47 15.20 7.12 6.09
C ALA A 47 14.94 8.49 5.47
N ASN A 48 14.53 9.49 6.28
CA ASN A 48 14.33 10.86 5.81
C ASN A 48 15.64 11.57 5.44
N GLU A 49 16.76 11.20 6.08
CA GLU A 49 18.08 11.76 5.77
C GLU A 49 18.67 11.22 4.46
N ASP A 50 18.20 10.05 4.02
CA ASP A 50 18.59 9.42 2.74
C ASP A 50 17.67 9.83 1.56
N ILE A 51 16.76 10.78 1.79
CA ILE A 51 15.91 11.34 0.73
C ILE A 51 16.75 12.26 -0.15
N VAL A 52 17.10 11.76 -1.33
CA VAL A 52 17.62 12.60 -2.41
C VAL A 52 16.47 13.45 -2.98
N PRO A 53 16.68 14.75 -3.24
CA PRO A 53 15.67 15.58 -3.90
C PRO A 53 15.23 14.93 -5.21
N ASP A 54 13.92 14.84 -5.43
CA ASP A 54 13.36 14.40 -6.71
C ASP A 54 13.91 15.32 -7.80
N ASP A 55 14.64 14.76 -8.76
CA ASP A 55 15.25 15.50 -9.86
C ASP A 55 14.24 15.78 -10.99
N HIS A 56 12.96 15.44 -10.78
CA HIS A 56 11.84 15.68 -11.68
C HIS A 56 11.98 14.95 -13.03
N TYR A 57 12.89 13.97 -13.14
CA TYR A 57 12.99 13.09 -14.31
C TYR A 57 12.06 11.87 -14.21
N GLY A 58 11.34 11.71 -13.10
CA GLY A 58 10.22 10.78 -12.96
C GLY A 58 9.03 11.21 -13.82
N PHE A 59 8.25 10.25 -14.31
CA PHE A 59 7.07 10.48 -15.14
C PHE A 59 5.96 11.20 -14.34
N SER A 60 6.08 12.53 -14.20
CA SER A 60 5.11 13.42 -13.56
C SER A 60 4.68 14.52 -14.52
N SER A 61 4.24 14.14 -15.71
CA SER A 61 3.51 15.03 -16.61
C SER A 61 2.12 14.44 -16.84
N LEU A 62 1.13 14.85 -16.05
CA LEU A 62 -0.28 14.89 -16.47
C LEU A 62 -1.27 15.49 -15.44
N PHE A 63 -0.84 15.89 -14.24
CA PHE A 63 -1.71 16.64 -13.33
C PHE A 63 -1.04 17.94 -12.88
N GLU A 64 -0.84 18.83 -13.85
CA GLU A 64 -0.59 20.24 -13.59
C GLU A 64 -1.85 20.81 -12.92
N GLN A 65 -1.84 20.99 -11.59
CA GLN A 65 -2.89 21.74 -10.91
C GLN A 65 -2.67 23.23 -11.15
N PRO A 66 -3.59 23.95 -11.82
CA PRO A 66 -3.44 25.38 -12.03
C PRO A 66 -3.88 26.09 -10.74
N GLY A 67 -2.95 26.64 -9.95
CA GLY A 67 -3.43 27.27 -8.71
C GLY A 67 -2.53 28.10 -7.81
N HIS A 68 -1.21 28.17 -7.99
CA HIS A 68 -0.40 29.03 -7.12
C HIS A 68 0.00 30.32 -7.82
N LYS A 69 -0.92 31.30 -7.74
CA LYS A 69 -0.65 32.69 -8.07
C LYS A 69 0.48 33.22 -7.20
N ALA A 70 1.47 33.83 -7.86
CA ALA A 70 2.34 34.82 -7.27
C ALA A 70 1.50 35.85 -6.51
N ASP A 71 1.85 36.13 -5.25
CA ASP A 71 1.69 37.43 -4.58
C ASP A 71 2.04 37.33 -3.09
N ARG A 72 3.28 37.71 -2.74
CA ARG A 72 3.60 38.71 -1.70
C ARG A 72 5.08 38.68 -1.34
N LEU A 73 5.81 39.68 -1.84
CA LEU A 73 6.90 40.30 -1.08
C LEU A 73 6.53 41.77 -0.88
N HIS A 74 6.08 42.07 0.33
CA HIS A 74 6.06 43.40 0.95
C HIS A 74 6.62 43.20 2.35
N GLY A 75 7.64 43.97 2.70
CA GLY A 75 8.28 43.99 4.01
C GLY A 75 9.79 44.12 3.88
#